data_AF-A0AA39LS78-F1
#
_entry.id   AF-A0AA39LS78-F1
#
_cell.length_a   1.000
_cell.length_b   1.000
_cell.length_c   1.000
_cell.angle_alpha   90.00
_cell.angle_beta   90.00
_cell.angle_gamma   90.00
#
_symmetry.space_group_name_H-M   'P 1'
#
loop_
_entity.id
_entity.type
_entity.pdbx_description
1 polymer ?
#
loop_
_entity_poly.entity_id
_entity_poly.type
_entity_poly.pdbx_seq_one_letter_code
_entity_poly.pdbx_strand_id
1 'polypeptide(L)'
;MRSALLFALLLHSFCASLAEHADSRTILCLNGTYALYFDDKKADYELIEPVEQPTLCRIEDIVRLCRQAYDDVSYGIFANETVKIHSYKHFMYPPIPEYLEHAKFKCIGRGPAKEPEASEGTWSDKLVGVNGSCLNEKEWIERATVECGKAPINYTFGFDCFSPKFTREIVFTCDNPSTPLRISKSINIKLLKILKEYAHLIKKEKIERKKQLKEMALEATYSHFVAQDRENEYWTAKVNKHRTDYVSRRYSVSQFRSVVQQLEHARTKQIIDVVFGLVVDYYVDLLQNNTFAIHPSRLSFLAKPNGHKQLLSMYNEIFSYGHIDEKYFEELEIEEETIYVAICAAIVTLVVVIAVVAVVLLVLSRRVKNYRVADHRMIYKKVGFDETGKEVESDFVLQL
;
A
#
# COMPACT_ATOMS: atom_id res chain seq x y z
N MET A 1 16.87 1.16 70.54
CA MET A 1 16.54 0.50 69.25
C MET A 1 15.12 0.81 68.74
N ARG A 2 14.06 0.86 69.57
CA ARG A 2 12.70 1.18 69.08
C ARG A 2 12.52 2.60 68.50
N SER A 3 13.32 3.58 68.94
CA SER A 3 13.24 4.97 68.44
C SER A 3 13.88 5.15 67.06
N ALA A 4 14.89 4.34 66.69
CA ALA A 4 15.50 4.39 65.36
C ALA A 4 14.59 3.81 64.27
N LEU A 5 13.78 2.80 64.61
CA LEU A 5 12.81 2.21 63.68
C LEU A 5 11.66 3.19 63.36
N LEU A 6 11.24 3.98 64.37
CA LEU A 6 10.22 5.01 64.22
C LEU A 6 10.72 6.20 63.38
N PHE A 7 12.00 6.58 63.54
CA PHE A 7 12.61 7.62 62.71
C PHE A 7 12.80 7.18 61.26
N ALA A 8 13.18 5.92 61.02
CA ALA A 8 13.30 5.36 59.66
C ALA A 8 11.94 5.24 58.95
N LEU A 9 10.88 4.85 59.67
CA LEU A 9 9.51 4.79 59.13
C LEU A 9 8.94 6.19 58.84
N LEU A 10 9.26 7.19 59.67
CA LEU A 10 8.87 8.58 59.42
C LEU A 10 9.65 9.19 58.24
N LEU A 11 10.94 8.87 58.06
CA LEU A 11 11.72 9.27 56.89
C LEU A 11 11.26 8.60 55.59
N HIS A 12 10.90 7.31 55.63
CA HIS A 12 10.28 6.65 54.47
C HIS A 12 8.90 7.22 54.13
N SER A 13 8.10 7.57 55.14
CA SER A 13 6.79 8.20 54.91
C SER A 13 6.91 9.64 54.40
N PHE A 14 7.95 10.39 54.79
CA PHE A 14 8.21 11.75 54.29
C PHE A 14 8.79 11.75 52.86
N CYS A 15 9.57 10.73 52.47
CA CYS A 15 10.04 10.59 51.08
C CYS A 15 8.92 10.18 50.11
N ALA A 16 7.90 9.44 50.58
CA ALA A 16 6.79 9.02 49.74
C ALA A 16 5.75 10.13 49.49
N SER A 17 5.66 11.13 50.38
CA SER A 17 4.68 12.24 50.26
C SER A 17 5.22 13.49 49.55
N LEU A 18 6.48 13.51 49.12
CA LEU A 18 7.06 14.58 48.28
C LEU A 18 7.12 14.23 46.79
N ALA A 19 6.68 13.02 46.40
CA ALA A 19 6.50 12.63 45.01
C ALA A 19 5.09 13.01 44.53
N GLU A 20 4.69 14.26 44.73
CA GLU A 20 3.65 14.87 43.91
C GLU A 20 4.28 15.11 42.52
N HIS A 21 4.45 14.02 41.75
CA HIS A 21 4.96 13.96 40.36
C HIS A 21 4.04 14.69 39.35
N ALA A 22 3.19 15.61 39.82
CA ALA A 22 2.16 16.28 39.07
C ALA A 22 2.71 17.27 38.02
N ASP A 23 4.01 17.56 38.04
CA ASP A 23 4.68 18.53 37.17
C ASP A 23 5.71 17.93 36.19
N SER A 24 5.83 16.60 36.16
CA SER A 24 6.83 15.86 35.36
C SER A 24 6.76 16.09 33.85
N ARG A 25 5.60 16.53 33.32
CA ARG A 25 5.37 16.67 31.87
C ARG A 25 5.16 18.10 31.48
N THR A 26 6.22 18.89 31.57
CA THR A 26 6.17 20.29 31.18
C THR A 26 7.18 20.59 30.09
N ILE A 27 6.84 21.54 29.23
CA ILE A 27 7.76 22.12 28.26
C ILE A 27 7.78 23.63 28.41
N LEU A 28 8.89 24.22 28.00
CA LEU A 28 9.08 25.65 27.87
C LEU A 28 9.34 25.94 26.40
N CYS A 29 8.60 26.89 25.84
CA CYS A 29 8.83 27.34 24.49
C CYS A 29 9.60 28.66 24.51
N LEU A 30 10.77 28.67 23.87
CA LEU A 30 11.67 29.82 23.83
C LEU A 30 11.50 30.48 22.47
N ASN A 31 10.91 31.68 22.50
CA ASN A 31 10.55 32.49 21.33
C ASN A 31 11.77 32.67 20.40
N GLY A 32 11.90 31.84 19.35
CA GLY A 32 13.01 31.98 18.41
C GLY A 32 13.46 30.69 17.72
N THR A 33 13.65 29.58 18.42
CA THR A 33 14.23 28.36 17.80
C THR A 33 14.22 27.12 18.69
N TYR A 34 14.09 27.27 20.01
CA TYR A 34 14.36 26.20 20.96
C TYR A 34 13.16 25.93 21.85
N ALA A 35 13.06 24.69 22.30
CA ALA A 35 12.13 24.29 23.32
C ALA A 35 12.84 23.40 24.32
N LEU A 36 12.45 23.51 25.58
CA LEU A 36 12.96 22.68 26.65
C LEU A 36 11.85 21.78 27.16
N TYR A 37 12.18 20.56 27.55
CA TYR A 37 11.27 19.68 28.30
C TYR A 37 11.87 19.37 29.67
N PHE A 38 11.02 19.11 30.65
CA PHE A 38 11.46 18.73 31.97
C PHE A 38 11.86 17.25 32.00
N ASP A 39 13.12 16.96 32.33
CA ASP A 39 13.62 15.60 32.49
C ASP A 39 13.60 15.23 33.99
N ASP A 40 12.66 14.36 34.37
CA ASP A 40 12.48 13.88 35.74
C ASP A 40 13.76 13.25 36.34
N LYS A 41 14.61 12.63 35.51
CA LYS A 41 15.84 11.97 35.99
C LYS A 41 16.91 12.99 36.36
N LYS A 42 16.96 14.11 35.63
CA LYS A 42 17.90 15.21 35.88
C LYS A 42 17.32 16.26 36.82
N ALA A 43 16.00 16.22 37.06
CA ALA A 43 15.25 17.25 37.77
C ALA A 43 15.51 18.66 37.20
N ASP A 44 15.61 18.75 35.87
CA ASP A 44 15.97 19.98 35.17
C ASP A 44 15.38 20.01 33.75
N TYR A 45 15.36 21.20 33.14
CA TYR A 45 14.95 21.40 31.76
C TYR A 45 16.11 21.10 30.80
N GLU A 46 15.80 20.30 29.78
CA GLU A 46 16.72 19.83 28.75
C GLU A 46 16.21 20.20 27.35
N LEU A 47 17.14 20.32 26.38
CA LEU A 47 16.80 20.73 25.02
C LEU A 47 16.06 19.62 24.28
N ILE A 48 14.98 19.99 23.59
CA ILE A 48 14.30 19.11 22.64
C ILE A 48 15.10 19.18 21.32
N GLU A 49 15.93 18.18 21.03
CA GLU A 49 16.70 18.09 19.77
C GLU A 49 16.09 17.04 18.82
N PRO A 50 16.16 17.24 17.49
CA PRO A 50 16.34 18.51 16.77
C PRO A 50 15.00 19.21 16.53
N VAL A 51 14.99 20.55 16.61
CA VAL A 51 13.85 21.35 16.14
C VAL A 51 14.15 21.78 14.70
N GLU A 52 13.64 21.05 13.70
CA GLU A 52 13.91 21.33 12.28
C GLU A 52 13.38 22.69 11.79
N GLN A 53 12.46 23.31 12.52
CA GLN A 53 11.84 24.58 12.15
C GLN A 53 11.68 25.51 13.35
N PRO A 54 12.00 26.81 13.24
CA PRO A 54 11.86 27.76 14.33
C PRO A 54 10.43 27.75 14.88
N THR A 55 10.30 27.54 16.19
CA THR A 55 9.01 27.47 16.88
C THR A 55 8.52 28.87 17.23
N LEU A 56 7.29 29.20 16.82
CA LEU A 56 6.65 30.48 17.15
C LEU A 56 5.83 30.41 18.46
N CYS A 57 5.99 29.32 19.21
CA CYS A 57 5.24 29.03 20.43
C CYS A 57 3.72 29.13 20.23
N ARG A 58 3.25 28.83 19.01
CA ARG A 58 1.81 28.70 18.72
C ARG A 58 1.30 27.39 19.28
N ILE A 59 -0.01 27.27 19.45
CA ILE A 59 -0.59 26.07 20.06
C ILE A 59 -0.25 24.80 19.27
N GLU A 60 -0.13 24.90 17.94
CA GLU A 60 0.31 23.82 17.07
C GLU A 60 1.77 23.41 17.34
N ASP A 61 2.65 24.39 17.58
CA ASP A 61 4.05 24.13 17.96
C ASP A 61 4.12 23.44 19.32
N ILE A 62 3.34 23.91 20.30
CA ILE A 62 3.29 23.32 21.65
C ILE A 62 2.84 21.85 21.57
N VAL A 63 1.82 21.54 20.76
CA VAL A 63 1.37 20.16 20.54
C VAL A 63 2.48 19.29 19.95
N ARG A 64 3.17 19.80 18.92
CA ARG A 64 4.30 19.09 18.29
C ARG A 64 5.44 18.87 19.27
N LEU A 65 5.85 19.91 20.00
CA LEU A 65 6.92 19.86 20.99
C LEU A 65 6.60 18.90 22.14
N CYS A 66 5.36 18.89 22.63
CA CYS A 66 4.94 17.93 23.64
C CYS A 66 5.11 16.49 23.14
N ARG A 67 4.69 16.17 21.91
CA ARG A 67 4.84 14.83 21.33
C ARG A 67 6.29 14.43 21.07
N GLN A 68 7.16 15.41 20.83
CA GLN A 68 8.59 15.16 20.67
C GLN A 68 9.26 14.92 22.02
N ALA A 69 8.80 15.58 23.08
CA ALA A 69 9.33 15.46 24.43
C ALA A 69 8.84 14.20 25.17
N TYR A 70 7.60 13.77 24.93
CA TYR A 70 6.98 12.66 25.65
C TYR A 70 6.18 11.77 24.68
N ASP A 71 6.42 10.45 24.72
CA ASP A 71 5.80 9.50 23.78
C ASP A 71 4.27 9.35 23.96
N ASP A 72 3.73 9.68 25.14
CA ASP A 72 2.36 9.39 25.53
C ASP A 72 1.49 10.64 25.71
N VAL A 73 1.91 11.79 25.17
CA VAL A 73 1.17 13.06 25.24
C VAL A 73 0.52 13.46 23.92
N SER A 74 -0.61 14.16 24.03
CA SER A 74 -1.47 14.44 22.88
C SER A 74 -1.45 15.92 22.50
N TYR A 75 -1.39 16.80 23.50
CA TYR A 75 -1.36 18.25 23.38
C TYR A 75 -0.72 18.90 24.62
N GLY A 76 -0.38 20.18 24.53
CA GLY A 76 0.03 20.98 25.69
C GLY A 76 -0.98 22.07 26.02
N ILE A 77 -1.14 22.37 27.31
CA ILE A 77 -1.93 23.50 27.80
C ILE A 77 -1.03 24.51 28.50
N PHE A 78 -1.36 25.79 28.41
CA PHE A 78 -0.66 26.81 29.18
C PHE A 78 -0.94 26.62 30.67
N ALA A 79 0.11 26.57 31.50
CA ALA A 79 0.00 26.34 32.93
C ALA A 79 -0.35 27.60 33.73
N ASN A 80 -0.48 28.78 33.09
CA ASN A 80 -0.55 30.09 33.75
C ASN A 80 0.64 30.40 34.68
N GLU A 81 1.77 29.73 34.43
CA GLU A 81 3.00 29.85 35.21
C GLU A 81 4.16 30.22 34.28
N THR A 82 5.13 30.94 34.82
CA THR A 82 6.42 31.19 34.18
C THR A 82 7.54 30.54 34.98
N VAL A 83 8.58 30.07 34.28
CA VAL A 83 9.78 29.49 34.89
C VAL A 83 10.98 30.35 34.52
N LYS A 84 11.81 30.67 35.52
CA LYS A 84 13.09 31.37 35.33
C LYS A 84 14.17 30.37 34.98
N ILE A 85 14.78 30.52 33.82
CA ILE A 85 15.92 29.68 33.39
C ILE A 85 17.16 30.54 33.21
N HIS A 86 18.28 29.99 33.64
CA HIS A 86 19.60 30.58 33.47
C HIS A 86 20.04 30.51 32.00
N SER A 87 20.26 31.66 31.36
CA SER A 87 20.51 31.73 29.91
C SER A 87 21.80 31.03 29.47
N TYR A 88 22.84 31.03 30.33
CA TYR A 88 24.12 30.40 30.00
C TYR A 88 24.08 28.88 29.84
N LYS A 89 23.06 28.18 30.36
CA LYS A 89 23.02 26.70 30.30
C LYS A 89 22.71 26.18 28.89
N HIS A 90 21.92 26.94 28.12
CA HIS A 90 21.36 26.44 26.85
C HIS A 90 21.74 27.29 25.62
N PHE A 91 22.33 28.48 25.82
CA PHE A 91 22.69 29.38 24.73
C PHE A 91 24.20 29.62 24.68
N MET A 92 24.80 29.43 23.50
CA MET A 92 26.24 29.63 23.27
C MET A 92 26.67 31.10 23.44
N TYR A 93 25.74 32.03 23.23
CA TYR A 93 25.92 33.47 23.45
C TYR A 93 24.71 34.01 24.23
N PRO A 94 24.76 33.99 25.57
CA PRO A 94 23.62 34.34 26.38
C PRO A 94 23.34 35.85 26.26
N PRO A 95 22.10 36.24 25.95
CA PRO A 95 21.71 37.63 26.07
C PRO A 95 21.77 38.05 27.55
N ILE A 96 22.18 39.29 27.83
CA ILE A 96 21.90 39.93 29.12
C ILE A 96 20.39 40.21 29.11
N PRO A 97 19.57 39.70 30.05
CA PRO A 97 19.91 39.26 31.43
C PRO A 97 20.26 37.77 31.63
N GLU A 98 20.93 37.47 32.76
CA GLU A 98 21.36 36.12 33.20
C GLU A 98 20.20 35.11 33.33
N TYR A 99 18.99 35.59 33.61
CA TYR A 99 17.79 34.77 33.71
C TYR A 99 16.69 35.30 32.78
N LEU A 100 16.00 34.37 32.12
CA LEU A 100 14.83 34.66 31.30
C LEU A 100 13.61 33.91 31.85
N GLU A 101 12.47 34.60 31.88
CA GLU A 101 11.18 33.99 32.22
C GLU A 101 10.53 33.42 30.97
N HIS A 102 10.17 32.14 31.03
CA HIS A 102 9.51 31.42 29.94
C HIS A 102 8.14 30.90 30.36
N ALA A 103 7.18 30.95 29.45
CA ALA A 103 5.86 30.38 29.64
C ALA A 103 5.94 28.86 29.80
N LYS A 104 5.32 28.32 30.86
CA LYS A 104 5.24 26.90 31.14
C LYS A 104 4.00 26.29 30.50
N PHE A 105 4.20 25.20 29.76
CA PHE A 105 3.13 24.42 29.19
C PHE A 105 3.14 23.03 29.79
N LYS A 106 1.97 22.53 30.19
CA LYS A 106 1.78 21.16 30.67
C LYS A 106 1.37 20.27 29.51
N CYS A 107 2.18 19.26 29.21
CA CYS A 107 1.87 18.26 28.21
C CYS A 107 0.91 17.23 28.80
N ILE A 108 -0.31 17.21 28.27
CA ILE A 108 -1.37 16.31 28.74
C ILE A 108 -1.42 15.11 27.80
N GLY A 109 -1.27 13.94 28.41
CA GLY A 109 -1.50 12.66 27.76
C GLY A 109 -2.81 12.06 28.19
N ARG A 110 -3.76 11.97 27.25
CA ARG A 110 -4.46 10.71 27.10
C ARG A 110 -3.82 10.06 25.90
N GLY A 111 -2.94 9.08 26.15
CA GLY A 111 -2.28 8.32 25.10
C GLY A 111 -3.29 7.54 24.23
N PRO A 112 -2.82 6.61 23.40
CA PRO A 112 -3.72 5.75 22.63
C PRO A 112 -4.71 5.05 23.57
N ALA A 113 -5.92 4.86 23.07
CA ALA A 113 -6.98 4.10 23.72
C ALA A 113 -6.43 2.71 24.06
N LYS A 114 -6.48 2.35 25.34
CA LYS A 114 -6.03 1.03 25.81
C LYS A 114 -7.00 -0.01 25.29
N GLU A 115 -6.48 -1.11 24.74
CA GLU A 115 -7.35 -2.19 24.30
C GLU A 115 -8.12 -2.76 25.51
N PRO A 116 -9.46 -2.71 25.51
CA PRO A 116 -10.26 -3.25 26.61
C PRO A 116 -10.14 -4.78 26.63
N GLU A 117 -10.19 -5.37 27.83
CA GLU A 117 -10.15 -6.82 27.98
C GLU A 117 -11.33 -7.47 27.27
N ALA A 118 -11.03 -8.32 26.27
CA ALA A 118 -12.00 -9.07 25.50
C ALA A 118 -12.27 -10.42 26.19
N SER A 119 -13.52 -10.67 26.59
CA SER A 119 -13.94 -11.99 27.08
C SER A 119 -14.05 -13.00 25.94
N GLU A 120 -13.98 -14.29 26.27
CA GLU A 120 -14.10 -15.37 25.28
C GLU A 120 -15.42 -15.24 24.50
N GLY A 121 -15.34 -15.22 23.17
CA GLY A 121 -16.50 -14.99 22.29
C GLY A 121 -16.77 -13.53 21.91
N THR A 122 -15.95 -12.58 22.36
CA THR A 122 -15.97 -11.18 21.91
C THR A 122 -14.86 -10.88 20.90
N TRP A 123 -14.96 -9.75 20.21
CA TRP A 123 -13.90 -9.21 19.35
C TRP A 123 -13.71 -7.72 19.61
N SER A 124 -12.47 -7.25 19.49
CA SER A 124 -12.10 -5.83 19.59
C SER A 124 -11.93 -5.19 18.20
N ASP A 125 -12.19 -3.90 18.10
CA ASP A 125 -11.84 -3.07 16.95
C ASP A 125 -11.60 -1.61 17.37
N LYS A 126 -11.05 -0.82 16.45
CA LYS A 126 -10.60 0.55 16.68
C LYS A 126 -11.11 1.47 15.58
N LEU A 127 -11.75 2.57 15.98
CA LEU A 127 -12.09 3.67 15.09
C LEU A 127 -11.24 4.90 15.41
N VAL A 128 -10.73 5.55 14.37
CA VAL A 128 -9.90 6.77 14.47
C VAL A 128 -10.50 7.84 13.57
N GLY A 129 -10.55 9.08 14.06
CA GLY A 129 -11.01 10.24 13.30
C GLY A 129 -10.08 10.54 12.12
N VAL A 130 -10.65 10.64 10.91
CA VAL A 130 -9.90 11.01 9.70
C VAL A 130 -9.47 12.47 9.78
N ASN A 131 -8.28 12.78 9.26
CA ASN A 131 -7.72 14.13 9.20
C ASN A 131 -7.64 14.85 10.55
N GLY A 132 -7.59 14.09 11.66
CA GLY A 132 -7.56 14.70 12.99
C GLY A 132 -8.92 15.16 13.50
N SER A 133 -10.01 14.70 12.89
CA SER A 133 -11.35 14.93 13.43
C SER A 133 -11.47 14.34 14.84
N CYS A 134 -12.17 15.09 15.68
CA CYS A 134 -12.40 14.78 17.07
C CYS A 134 -13.89 14.68 17.30
N LEU A 135 -14.32 13.62 17.97
CA LEU A 135 -15.74 13.40 18.27
C LEU A 135 -15.92 13.35 19.77
N ASN A 136 -17.11 13.70 20.21
CA ASN A 136 -17.46 13.50 21.60
C ASN A 136 -17.78 12.01 21.87
N GLU A 137 -17.79 11.65 23.15
CA GLU A 137 -18.07 10.28 23.61
C GLU A 137 -19.35 9.69 23.01
N LYS A 138 -20.44 10.47 22.95
CA LYS A 138 -21.72 10.01 22.41
C LYS A 138 -21.61 9.65 20.93
N GLU A 139 -20.99 10.50 20.13
CA GLU A 139 -20.77 10.27 18.68
C GLU A 139 -19.90 9.03 18.43
N TRP A 140 -18.86 8.83 19.24
CA TRP A 140 -18.02 7.62 19.12
C TRP A 140 -18.78 6.35 19.45
N ILE A 141 -19.58 6.35 20.52
CA ILE A 141 -20.41 5.20 20.91
C ILE A 141 -21.45 4.91 19.84
N GLU A 142 -22.07 5.92 19.24
CA GLU A 142 -23.01 5.76 18.12
C GLU A 142 -22.33 5.08 16.92
N ARG A 143 -21.11 5.48 16.56
CA ARG A 143 -20.35 4.85 15.47
C ARG A 143 -19.95 3.41 15.79
N ALA A 144 -19.41 3.16 16.99
CA ALA A 144 -19.09 1.81 17.45
C ALA A 144 -20.34 0.91 17.49
N THR A 145 -21.50 1.47 17.83
CA THR A 145 -22.79 0.77 17.82
C THR A 145 -23.17 0.31 16.42
N VAL A 146 -22.91 1.12 15.39
CA VAL A 146 -23.15 0.74 13.99
C VAL A 146 -22.25 -0.42 13.58
N GLU A 147 -20.97 -0.39 13.97
CA GLU A 147 -19.99 -1.47 13.67
C GLU A 147 -20.32 -2.78 14.40
N CYS A 148 -20.71 -2.70 15.67
CA CYS A 148 -21.12 -3.85 16.47
C CYS A 148 -22.52 -4.38 16.09
N GLY A 149 -23.37 -3.55 15.49
CA GLY A 149 -24.82 -3.79 15.31
C GLY A 149 -25.66 -3.55 16.58
N LYS A 150 -25.02 -3.22 17.70
CA LYS A 150 -25.60 -2.84 19.00
C LYS A 150 -24.54 -2.16 19.86
N ALA A 151 -24.91 -1.62 21.03
CA ALA A 151 -23.95 -0.92 21.87
C ALA A 151 -22.72 -1.79 22.22
N PRO A 152 -21.48 -1.24 22.15
CA PRO A 152 -20.28 -1.98 22.51
C PRO A 152 -20.30 -2.38 23.99
N ILE A 153 -19.69 -3.53 24.31
CA ILE A 153 -19.66 -4.10 25.67
C ILE A 153 -18.73 -3.29 26.57
N ASN A 154 -17.51 -3.09 26.08
CA ASN A 154 -16.48 -2.28 26.71
C ASN A 154 -15.89 -1.39 25.64
N TYR A 155 -15.44 -0.22 26.06
CA TYR A 155 -14.71 0.71 25.22
C TYR A 155 -13.80 1.60 26.04
N THR A 156 -12.78 2.13 25.38
CA THR A 156 -11.88 3.14 25.92
C THR A 156 -11.69 4.22 24.87
N PHE A 157 -11.45 5.43 25.34
CA PHE A 157 -11.12 6.56 24.48
C PHE A 157 -9.63 6.86 24.54
N GLY A 158 -9.09 7.30 23.41
CA GLY A 158 -7.70 7.67 23.26
C GLY A 158 -7.57 9.05 22.62
N PHE A 159 -6.42 9.68 22.86
CA PHE A 159 -6.07 10.98 22.32
C PHE A 159 -7.16 12.03 22.53
N ASP A 160 -7.14 12.66 23.71
CA ASP A 160 -7.95 13.85 23.96
C ASP A 160 -7.57 14.95 22.95
N CYS A 161 -8.59 15.65 22.46
CA CYS A 161 -8.43 16.79 21.58
C CYS A 161 -8.40 18.09 22.39
N PHE A 162 -8.32 19.24 21.71
CA PHE A 162 -8.26 20.57 22.37
C PHE A 162 -9.38 20.82 23.39
N SER A 163 -10.52 20.12 23.26
CA SER A 163 -11.60 20.15 24.23
C SER A 163 -11.64 18.82 24.99
N PRO A 164 -11.69 18.83 26.34
CA PRO A 164 -11.59 17.63 27.18
C PRO A 164 -12.76 16.63 27.00
N LYS A 165 -13.78 17.00 26.24
CA LYS A 165 -14.95 16.15 25.91
C LYS A 165 -14.83 15.47 24.55
N PHE A 166 -13.77 15.75 23.80
CA PHE A 166 -13.58 15.27 22.45
C PHE A 166 -12.31 14.43 22.38
N THR A 167 -12.42 13.28 21.73
CA THR A 167 -11.35 12.31 21.60
C THR A 167 -11.19 11.95 20.13
N ARG A 168 -9.98 11.54 19.75
CA ARG A 168 -9.65 11.22 18.36
C ARG A 168 -9.89 9.75 18.02
N GLU A 169 -9.97 8.89 19.04
CA GLU A 169 -10.18 7.47 18.83
C GLU A 169 -11.00 6.80 19.93
N ILE A 170 -11.63 5.71 19.54
CA ILE A 170 -12.30 4.74 20.40
C ILE A 170 -11.79 3.34 20.06
N VAL A 171 -11.42 2.55 21.07
CA VAL A 171 -11.22 1.11 20.95
C VAL A 171 -12.35 0.44 21.73
N PHE A 172 -13.03 -0.52 21.12
CA PHE A 172 -14.25 -1.10 21.67
C PHE A 172 -14.30 -2.61 21.40
N THR A 173 -15.06 -3.32 22.21
CA THR A 173 -15.35 -4.75 22.03
C THR A 173 -16.84 -4.99 21.81
N CYS A 174 -17.16 -5.89 20.89
CA CYS A 174 -18.52 -6.38 20.66
C CYS A 174 -18.59 -7.89 20.97
N ASP A 175 -19.74 -8.39 21.40
CA ASP A 175 -19.98 -9.84 21.48
C ASP A 175 -20.33 -10.43 20.13
N ASN A 176 -19.79 -11.64 19.91
CA ASN A 176 -20.01 -12.50 18.76
C ASN A 176 -19.54 -11.84 17.45
N PRO A 177 -18.85 -12.58 16.55
CA PRO A 177 -18.34 -11.99 15.32
C PRO A 177 -19.51 -11.35 14.56
N SER A 178 -19.30 -10.11 14.10
CA SER A 178 -20.30 -9.34 13.34
C SER A 178 -21.00 -10.33 12.42
N THR A 179 -22.32 -10.47 12.54
CA THR A 179 -23.14 -11.31 11.65
C THR A 179 -22.48 -11.30 10.28
N PRO A 180 -22.01 -12.44 9.75
CA PRO A 180 -21.15 -12.46 8.57
C PRO A 180 -21.84 -11.57 7.57
N LEU A 181 -21.12 -10.50 7.16
CA LEU A 181 -21.60 -9.43 6.29
C LEU A 181 -22.70 -9.99 5.40
N ARG A 182 -23.89 -9.37 5.40
CA ARG A 182 -24.97 -9.70 4.45
C ARG A 182 -24.43 -9.45 3.02
N ILE A 183 -23.61 -10.37 2.53
CA ILE A 183 -23.34 -10.58 1.12
C ILE A 183 -24.72 -10.94 0.60
N SER A 184 -25.28 -10.04 -0.21
CA SER A 184 -26.57 -10.20 -0.86
C SER A 184 -26.78 -11.66 -1.29
N LYS A 185 -27.65 -12.36 -0.55
CA LYS A 185 -27.92 -13.80 -0.71
C LYS A 185 -28.34 -14.16 -2.14
N SER A 186 -28.88 -13.20 -2.89
CA SER A 186 -29.37 -13.39 -4.27
C SER A 186 -28.25 -13.46 -5.31
N ILE A 187 -27.13 -12.76 -5.09
CA ILE A 187 -26.06 -12.63 -6.09
C ILE A 187 -25.13 -13.85 -6.05
N ASN A 188 -24.87 -14.38 -4.86
CA ASN A 188 -24.09 -15.60 -4.67
C ASN A 188 -24.72 -16.80 -5.37
N ILE A 189 -26.07 -16.88 -5.44
CA ILE A 189 -26.75 -18.01 -6.10
C ILE A 189 -26.50 -18.03 -7.61
N LYS A 190 -26.42 -16.87 -8.28
CA LYS A 190 -26.24 -16.80 -9.73
C LYS A 190 -24.80 -17.15 -10.14
N LEU A 191 -23.80 -16.59 -9.44
CA LEU A 191 -22.39 -16.90 -9.67
C LEU A 191 -22.10 -18.38 -9.34
N LEU A 192 -22.63 -18.88 -8.22
CA LEU A 192 -22.45 -20.28 -7.81
C LEU A 192 -23.14 -21.26 -8.79
N LYS A 193 -24.27 -20.86 -9.41
CA LYS A 193 -24.91 -21.65 -10.48
C LYS A 193 -24.05 -21.71 -11.74
N ILE A 194 -23.47 -20.57 -12.16
CA ILE A 194 -22.57 -20.49 -13.32
C ILE A 194 -21.31 -21.33 -13.08
N LEU A 195 -20.69 -21.22 -11.90
CA LEU A 195 -19.52 -22.01 -11.53
C LEU A 195 -19.83 -23.52 -11.48
N LYS A 196 -21.01 -23.91 -10.99
CA LYS A 196 -21.47 -25.32 -11.01
C LYS A 196 -21.67 -25.85 -12.43
N GLU A 197 -22.29 -25.08 -13.32
CA GLU A 197 -22.48 -25.45 -14.73
C GLU A 197 -21.13 -25.55 -15.47
N TYR A 198 -20.21 -24.63 -15.21
CA TYR A 198 -18.86 -24.67 -15.76
C TYR A 198 -18.07 -25.90 -15.32
N ALA A 199 -18.09 -26.21 -14.01
CA ALA A 199 -17.44 -27.40 -13.46
C ALA A 199 -18.02 -28.70 -14.06
N HIS A 200 -19.34 -28.75 -14.30
CA HIS A 200 -19.98 -29.90 -14.92
C HIS A 200 -19.59 -30.10 -16.39
N LEU A 201 -19.23 -29.02 -17.09
CA LEU A 201 -18.84 -29.04 -18.51
C LEU A 201 -17.35 -29.27 -18.72
N ILE A 202 -16.49 -28.86 -17.78
CA ILE A 202 -15.08 -29.29 -17.74
C ILE A 202 -15.00 -30.83 -17.69
N LYS A 203 -15.88 -31.49 -16.93
CA LYS A 203 -15.95 -32.96 -16.86
C LYS A 203 -16.37 -33.66 -18.15
N LYS A 204 -16.98 -32.96 -19.12
CA LYS A 204 -17.55 -33.55 -20.35
C LYS A 204 -16.78 -33.21 -21.63
N GLU A 205 -15.60 -32.58 -21.50
CA GLU A 205 -14.63 -32.39 -22.59
C GLU A 205 -15.19 -31.78 -23.89
N LYS A 206 -16.21 -30.92 -23.80
CA LYS A 206 -16.72 -30.14 -24.94
C LYS A 206 -16.03 -28.78 -25.01
N ILE A 207 -14.94 -28.71 -25.76
CA ILE A 207 -14.04 -27.55 -25.90
C ILE A 207 -14.80 -26.26 -26.26
N GLU A 208 -15.72 -26.33 -27.23
CA GLU A 208 -16.44 -25.13 -27.71
C GLU A 208 -17.40 -24.55 -26.66
N ARG A 209 -18.07 -25.43 -25.91
CA ARG A 209 -18.98 -25.02 -24.83
C ARG A 209 -18.20 -24.48 -23.64
N LYS A 210 -16.97 -24.97 -23.41
CA LYS A 210 -16.07 -24.46 -22.37
C LYS A 210 -15.62 -23.03 -22.65
N LYS A 211 -15.39 -22.66 -23.92
CA LYS A 211 -15.05 -21.27 -24.31
C LYS A 211 -16.21 -20.32 -24.05
N GLN A 212 -17.42 -20.67 -24.51
CA GLN A 212 -18.63 -19.86 -24.28
C GLN A 212 -18.93 -19.65 -22.79
N LEU A 213 -18.83 -20.68 -21.95
CA LEU A 213 -19.05 -20.48 -20.52
C LEU A 213 -17.92 -19.76 -19.80
N LYS A 214 -16.68 -19.84 -20.29
CA LYS A 214 -15.60 -19.01 -19.76
C LYS A 214 -15.92 -17.54 -20.00
N GLU A 215 -16.37 -17.19 -21.20
CA GLU A 215 -16.80 -15.82 -21.54
C GLU A 215 -18.03 -15.40 -20.72
N MET A 216 -19.05 -16.25 -20.59
CA MET A 216 -20.22 -15.96 -19.75
C MET A 216 -19.88 -15.82 -18.26
N ALA A 217 -18.94 -16.61 -17.74
CA ALA A 217 -18.49 -16.50 -16.35
C ALA A 217 -17.68 -15.22 -16.15
N LEU A 218 -16.82 -14.86 -17.11
CA LEU A 218 -16.07 -13.61 -17.10
C LEU A 218 -17.02 -12.41 -17.14
N GLU A 219 -18.01 -12.44 -18.04
CA GLU A 219 -19.02 -11.38 -18.18
C GLU A 219 -19.95 -11.29 -16.97
N ALA A 220 -20.35 -12.42 -16.37
CA ALA A 220 -21.14 -12.43 -15.15
C ALA A 220 -20.33 -11.95 -13.93
N THR A 221 -19.04 -12.27 -13.88
CA THR A 221 -18.12 -11.79 -12.84
C THR A 221 -17.87 -10.30 -13.02
N TYR A 222 -17.61 -9.84 -14.24
CA TYR A 222 -17.46 -8.43 -14.59
C TYR A 222 -18.75 -7.64 -14.30
N SER A 223 -19.92 -8.16 -14.69
CA SER A 223 -21.22 -7.55 -14.38
C SER A 223 -21.52 -7.56 -12.88
N HIS A 224 -21.07 -8.58 -12.14
CA HIS A 224 -21.16 -8.58 -10.68
C HIS A 224 -20.27 -7.51 -10.07
N PHE A 225 -19.03 -7.37 -10.55
CA PHE A 225 -18.12 -6.32 -10.11
C PHE A 225 -18.64 -4.94 -10.48
N VAL A 226 -19.16 -4.70 -11.69
CA VAL A 226 -19.78 -3.42 -12.08
C VAL A 226 -21.05 -3.16 -11.27
N ALA A 227 -21.86 -4.18 -10.96
CA ALA A 227 -23.03 -4.02 -10.11
C ALA A 227 -22.62 -3.74 -8.65
N GLN A 228 -21.57 -4.39 -8.16
CA GLN A 228 -21.00 -4.15 -6.84
C GLN A 228 -20.26 -2.82 -6.80
N ASP A 229 -19.69 -2.36 -7.89
CA ASP A 229 -19.03 -1.07 -8.05
C ASP A 229 -20.07 0.04 -8.16
N ARG A 230 -21.22 -0.21 -8.81
CA ARG A 230 -22.39 0.69 -8.77
C ARG A 230 -23.11 0.68 -7.43
N GLU A 231 -23.19 -0.48 -6.76
CA GLU A 231 -23.73 -0.57 -5.40
C GLU A 231 -22.75 0.08 -4.43
N ASN A 232 -21.45 -0.08 -4.65
CA ASN A 232 -20.39 0.63 -3.94
C ASN A 232 -20.36 2.09 -4.33
N GLU A 233 -20.69 2.54 -5.53
CA GLU A 233 -20.82 3.95 -5.92
C GLU A 233 -22.11 4.53 -5.35
N TYR A 234 -23.19 3.76 -5.27
CA TYR A 234 -24.44 4.16 -4.62
C TYR A 234 -24.25 4.27 -3.10
N TRP A 235 -23.64 3.25 -2.48
CA TRP A 235 -23.23 3.30 -1.10
C TRP A 235 -22.15 4.34 -0.90
N THR A 236 -21.19 4.53 -1.81
CA THR A 236 -20.16 5.57 -1.73
C THR A 236 -20.75 6.94 -2.02
N ALA A 237 -21.83 7.12 -2.76
CA ALA A 237 -22.51 8.41 -2.94
C ALA A 237 -23.40 8.73 -1.73
N LYS A 238 -24.07 7.71 -1.18
CA LYS A 238 -24.87 7.79 0.05
C LYS A 238 -24.00 7.93 1.30
N VAL A 239 -22.83 7.29 1.28
CA VAL A 239 -21.77 7.37 2.28
C VAL A 239 -21.00 8.66 2.04
N ASN A 240 -20.63 9.12 0.84
CA ASN A 240 -20.02 10.45 0.57
C ASN A 240 -20.94 11.62 0.96
N LYS A 241 -22.26 11.43 0.95
CA LYS A 241 -23.21 12.37 1.56
C LYS A 241 -23.08 12.46 3.10
N HIS A 242 -22.39 11.51 3.73
CA HIS A 242 -22.15 11.33 5.17
C HIS A 242 -20.68 10.95 5.56
N ARG A 243 -19.70 11.01 4.64
CA ARG A 243 -18.35 10.42 4.74
C ARG A 243 -17.35 11.51 4.45
N THR A 244 -17.12 12.32 5.46
CA THR A 244 -15.92 13.15 5.55
C THR A 244 -15.00 12.71 6.69
N ASP A 245 -15.34 11.70 7.51
CA ASP A 245 -14.81 11.71 8.89
C ASP A 245 -14.12 10.45 9.48
N TYR A 246 -14.12 9.24 8.88
CA TYR A 246 -13.39 8.08 9.48
C TYR A 246 -13.04 6.92 8.52
N VAL A 247 -12.06 6.07 8.90
CA VAL A 247 -11.62 4.85 8.19
C VAL A 247 -11.68 3.64 9.13
N SER A 248 -12.29 2.53 8.69
CA SER A 248 -12.28 1.22 9.37
C SER A 248 -11.28 0.27 8.69
N ARG A 249 -10.50 -0.48 9.48
CA ARG A 249 -9.46 -1.41 8.99
C ARG A 249 -10.01 -2.67 8.29
N ARG A 250 -11.32 -2.95 8.38
CA ARG A 250 -11.88 -4.27 8.08
C ARG A 250 -12.17 -4.57 6.60
N TYR A 251 -12.05 -3.58 5.71
CA TYR A 251 -12.73 -3.68 4.42
C TYR A 251 -12.06 -4.55 3.34
N SER A 252 -10.76 -4.89 3.41
CA SER A 252 -10.11 -5.63 2.31
C SER A 252 -9.76 -7.10 2.58
N VAL A 253 -9.35 -7.51 3.78
CA VAL A 253 -8.71 -8.84 3.94
C VAL A 253 -9.68 -9.98 4.34
N SER A 254 -10.72 -9.68 5.11
CA SER A 254 -11.65 -10.70 5.64
C SER A 254 -12.58 -11.26 4.56
N GLN A 255 -12.98 -10.42 3.60
CA GLN A 255 -13.85 -10.80 2.49
C GLN A 255 -13.15 -11.80 1.56
N PHE A 256 -11.87 -11.58 1.24
CA PHE A 256 -11.06 -12.49 0.42
C PHE A 256 -10.89 -13.86 1.06
N ARG A 257 -10.64 -13.92 2.38
CA ARG A 257 -10.45 -15.19 3.10
C ARG A 257 -11.68 -16.10 3.03
N SER A 258 -12.88 -15.53 3.11
CA SER A 258 -14.12 -16.31 3.05
C SER A 258 -14.40 -16.90 1.67
N VAL A 259 -14.05 -16.18 0.59
CA VAL A 259 -14.21 -16.62 -0.79
C VAL A 259 -13.22 -17.75 -1.10
N VAL A 260 -11.96 -17.61 -0.69
CA VAL A 260 -10.92 -18.64 -0.87
C VAL A 260 -11.30 -19.93 -0.14
N GLN A 261 -11.77 -19.86 1.11
CA GLN A 261 -12.19 -21.05 1.86
C GLN A 261 -13.39 -21.78 1.24
N GLN A 262 -14.35 -21.04 0.66
CA GLN A 262 -15.48 -21.66 -0.04
C GLN A 262 -15.05 -22.34 -1.34
N LEU A 263 -14.02 -21.83 -2.02
CA LEU A 263 -13.44 -22.43 -3.22
C LEU A 263 -12.56 -23.64 -2.91
N GLU A 264 -11.80 -23.62 -1.81
CA GLU A 264 -11.03 -24.77 -1.31
C GLU A 264 -11.92 -25.97 -1.00
N HIS A 265 -13.14 -25.73 -0.50
CA HIS A 265 -14.12 -26.79 -0.23
C HIS A 265 -14.72 -27.38 -1.53
N ALA A 266 -14.72 -26.64 -2.63
CA ALA A 266 -15.18 -27.07 -3.93
C ALA A 266 -14.07 -27.83 -4.69
N ARG A 267 -13.86 -29.11 -4.35
CA ARG A 267 -12.87 -30.09 -4.89
C ARG A 267 -12.61 -30.03 -6.41
N THR A 268 -11.91 -29.03 -6.89
CA THR A 268 -11.38 -28.97 -8.27
C THR A 268 -10.13 -28.10 -8.27
N LYS A 269 -8.97 -28.75 -8.13
CA LYS A 269 -7.64 -28.11 -8.10
C LYS A 269 -7.46 -27.09 -9.23
N GLN A 270 -7.93 -27.40 -10.44
CA GLN A 270 -7.91 -26.48 -11.59
C GLN A 270 -8.77 -25.22 -11.45
N ILE A 271 -9.92 -25.28 -10.76
CA ILE A 271 -10.76 -24.10 -10.53
C ILE A 271 -10.13 -23.23 -9.45
N ILE A 272 -9.56 -23.85 -8.42
CA ILE A 272 -8.81 -23.16 -7.38
C ILE A 272 -7.63 -22.42 -8.01
N ASP A 273 -6.81 -23.07 -8.84
CA ASP A 273 -5.65 -22.43 -9.46
C ASP A 273 -6.03 -21.23 -10.36
N VAL A 274 -7.11 -21.34 -11.15
CA VAL A 274 -7.57 -20.24 -12.02
C VAL A 274 -8.16 -19.09 -11.22
N VAL A 275 -9.01 -19.37 -10.24
CA VAL A 275 -9.61 -18.31 -9.41
C VAL A 275 -8.56 -17.66 -8.51
N PHE A 276 -7.63 -18.46 -7.97
CA PHE A 276 -6.52 -17.94 -7.18
C PHE A 276 -5.60 -17.07 -8.02
N GLY A 277 -5.31 -17.44 -9.27
CA GLY A 277 -4.58 -16.59 -10.22
C GLY A 277 -5.26 -15.24 -10.43
N LEU A 278 -6.56 -15.23 -10.77
CA LEU A 278 -7.33 -14.00 -10.96
C LEU A 278 -7.40 -13.13 -9.69
N VAL A 279 -7.52 -13.77 -8.53
CA VAL A 279 -7.53 -13.09 -7.22
C VAL A 279 -6.17 -12.47 -6.91
N VAL A 280 -5.08 -13.18 -7.20
CA VAL A 280 -3.72 -12.68 -7.00
C VAL A 280 -3.45 -11.51 -7.95
N ASP A 281 -3.79 -11.65 -9.24
CA ASP A 281 -3.58 -10.59 -10.23
C ASP A 281 -4.34 -9.30 -9.84
N TYR A 282 -5.61 -9.44 -9.44
CA TYR A 282 -6.39 -8.32 -8.94
C TYR A 282 -5.83 -7.72 -7.65
N TYR A 283 -5.41 -8.55 -6.69
CA TYR A 283 -4.82 -8.08 -5.44
C TYR A 283 -3.51 -7.32 -5.68
N VAL A 284 -2.69 -7.80 -6.62
CA VAL A 284 -1.45 -7.14 -7.03
C VAL A 284 -1.75 -5.79 -7.68
N ASP A 285 -2.68 -5.72 -8.61
CA ASP A 285 -3.07 -4.46 -9.28
C ASP A 285 -3.65 -3.45 -8.26
N LEU A 286 -4.51 -3.91 -7.35
CA LEU A 286 -5.04 -3.09 -6.28
C LEU A 286 -3.92 -2.51 -5.41
N LEU A 287 -2.95 -3.34 -5.00
CA LEU A 287 -1.83 -2.88 -4.20
C LEU A 287 -0.91 -1.95 -4.98
N GLN A 288 -0.60 -2.24 -6.24
CA GLN A 288 0.27 -1.39 -7.07
C GLN A 288 -0.28 0.04 -7.20
N ASN A 289 -1.60 0.17 -7.32
CA ASN A 289 -2.25 1.48 -7.51
C ASN A 289 -2.61 2.19 -6.20
N ASN A 290 -2.63 1.50 -5.05
CA ASN A 290 -3.09 2.06 -3.77
C ASN A 290 -2.06 2.00 -2.63
N THR A 291 -0.85 1.51 -2.89
CA THR A 291 0.23 1.51 -1.89
C THR A 291 0.76 2.94 -1.74
N PHE A 292 0.55 3.52 -0.56
CA PHE A 292 1.00 4.87 -0.26
C PHE A 292 2.53 4.95 -0.23
N ALA A 293 3.09 6.09 -0.65
CA ALA A 293 4.51 6.41 -0.54
C ALA A 293 5.49 5.48 -1.27
N ILE A 294 5.00 4.64 -2.20
CA ILE A 294 5.84 3.83 -3.09
C ILE A 294 5.29 3.96 -4.51
N HIS A 295 6.14 4.35 -5.46
CA HIS A 295 5.76 4.49 -6.86
C HIS A 295 5.30 3.13 -7.44
N PRO A 296 4.20 3.06 -8.21
CA PRO A 296 3.66 1.79 -8.73
C PRO A 296 4.67 0.96 -9.52
N SER A 297 5.58 1.59 -10.27
CA SER A 297 6.61 0.88 -11.05
C SER A 297 7.60 0.09 -10.19
N ARG A 298 7.79 0.49 -8.93
CA ARG A 298 8.65 -0.22 -7.95
C ARG A 298 7.97 -1.47 -7.39
N LEU A 299 6.66 -1.63 -7.57
CA LEU A 299 5.83 -2.69 -6.97
C LEU A 299 5.59 -3.90 -7.90
N SER A 300 6.33 -4.01 -9.00
CA SER A 300 6.25 -5.15 -9.93
C SER A 300 6.60 -6.50 -9.27
N PHE A 301 7.32 -6.48 -8.14
CA PHE A 301 7.63 -7.68 -7.36
C PHE A 301 6.42 -8.28 -6.64
N LEU A 302 5.30 -7.56 -6.50
CA LEU A 302 4.11 -8.06 -5.79
C LEU A 302 3.51 -9.32 -6.43
N ALA A 303 3.68 -9.51 -7.73
CA ALA A 303 3.29 -10.73 -8.45
C ALA A 303 4.20 -11.94 -8.14
N LYS A 304 5.37 -11.73 -7.52
CA LYS A 304 6.33 -12.79 -7.22
C LYS A 304 5.99 -13.47 -5.88
N PRO A 305 6.35 -14.75 -5.70
CA PRO A 305 6.27 -15.42 -4.40
C PRO A 305 6.97 -14.60 -3.31
N ASN A 306 6.33 -14.43 -2.16
CA ASN A 306 6.81 -13.59 -1.05
C ASN A 306 6.87 -12.08 -1.32
N GLY A 307 6.18 -11.56 -2.36
CA GLY A 307 6.14 -10.12 -2.62
C GLY A 307 5.73 -9.29 -1.40
N HIS A 308 4.78 -9.76 -0.59
CA HIS A 308 4.39 -9.11 0.67
C HIS A 308 5.55 -8.90 1.67
N LYS A 309 6.54 -9.81 1.73
CA LYS A 309 7.71 -9.65 2.62
C LYS A 309 8.64 -8.56 2.13
N GLN A 310 8.81 -8.46 0.80
CA GLN A 310 9.59 -7.41 0.19
C GLN A 310 8.91 -6.05 0.38
N LEU A 311 7.59 -5.97 0.24
CA LEU A 311 6.83 -4.76 0.54
C LEU A 311 7.01 -4.33 2.01
N LEU A 312 6.92 -5.27 2.95
CA LEU A 312 7.15 -5.00 4.37
C LEU A 312 8.59 -4.52 4.62
N SER A 313 9.58 -5.11 3.96
CA SER A 313 10.98 -4.67 4.05
C SER A 313 11.15 -3.23 3.55
N MET A 314 10.48 -2.85 2.45
CA MET A 314 10.52 -1.49 1.94
C MET A 314 9.90 -0.50 2.94
N TYR A 315 8.76 -0.84 3.54
CA TYR A 315 8.16 0.01 4.57
C TYR A 315 9.03 0.15 5.82
N ASN A 316 9.66 -0.94 6.26
CA ASN A 316 10.61 -0.88 7.35
C ASN A 316 11.78 0.05 7.00
N GLU A 317 12.28 0.01 5.77
CA GLU A 317 13.35 0.91 5.31
C GLU A 317 12.88 2.37 5.28
N ILE A 318 11.75 2.66 4.62
CA ILE A 318 11.14 4.00 4.50
C ILE A 318 10.91 4.65 5.88
N PHE A 319 10.54 3.86 6.89
CA PHE A 319 10.17 4.37 8.22
C PHE A 319 11.22 4.13 9.31
N SER A 320 12.40 3.57 9.00
CA SER A 320 13.35 3.12 10.03
C SER A 320 14.09 4.23 10.78
N TYR A 321 14.14 5.47 10.29
CA TYR A 321 14.99 6.52 10.89
C TYR A 321 14.39 7.93 10.91
N GLY A 322 13.07 8.07 10.83
CA GLY A 322 12.41 9.39 10.83
C GLY A 322 12.64 10.23 9.56
N HIS A 323 13.53 9.80 8.67
CA HIS A 323 13.70 10.35 7.32
C HIS A 323 12.96 9.48 6.30
N ILE A 324 12.15 10.11 5.46
CA ILE A 324 11.46 9.47 4.34
C ILE A 324 12.46 9.37 3.19
N ASP A 325 12.82 8.15 2.79
CA ASP A 325 13.73 7.92 1.66
C ASP A 325 13.01 8.18 0.33
N GLU A 326 13.36 9.29 -0.33
CA GLU A 326 12.70 9.76 -1.56
C GLU A 326 12.84 8.79 -2.75
N LYS A 327 13.81 7.87 -2.72
CA LYS A 327 14.08 6.92 -3.83
C LYS A 327 12.90 5.99 -4.16
N TYR A 328 11.95 5.87 -3.25
CA TYR A 328 10.74 5.05 -3.45
C TYR A 328 9.58 5.82 -4.09
N PHE A 329 9.61 7.15 -4.08
CA PHE A 329 8.57 8.02 -4.62
C PHE A 329 8.80 8.33 -6.09
N GLU A 330 10.06 8.36 -6.49
CA GLU A 330 10.46 8.58 -7.86
C GLU A 330 10.17 7.34 -8.71
N GLU A 331 9.65 7.61 -9.91
CA GLU A 331 9.55 6.61 -10.95
C GLU A 331 10.94 5.97 -11.14
N LEU A 332 11.00 4.64 -11.23
CA LEU A 332 12.21 4.01 -11.74
C LEU A 332 12.52 4.68 -13.07
N GLU A 333 13.59 5.47 -13.12
CA GLU A 333 14.28 5.71 -14.37
C GLU A 333 14.69 4.32 -14.86
N ILE A 334 13.81 3.71 -15.65
CA ILE A 334 14.19 2.60 -16.51
C ILE A 334 15.31 3.23 -17.31
N GLU A 335 16.56 2.85 -17.03
CA GLU A 335 17.73 3.41 -17.72
C GLU A 335 17.48 3.30 -19.23
N GLU A 336 16.91 4.35 -19.83
CA GLU A 336 16.46 4.35 -21.22
C GLU A 336 17.68 4.09 -22.11
N GLU A 337 18.86 4.45 -21.61
CA GLU A 337 20.16 4.13 -22.17
C GLU A 337 20.31 2.64 -22.52
N THR A 338 19.83 1.70 -21.70
CA THR A 338 19.97 0.26 -21.97
C THR A 338 19.10 -0.19 -23.14
N ILE A 339 17.89 0.37 -23.27
CA ILE A 339 16.97 0.07 -24.38
C ILE A 339 17.50 0.71 -25.67
N TYR A 340 17.98 1.96 -25.62
CA TYR A 340 18.58 2.63 -26.77
C TYR A 340 19.82 1.89 -27.27
N VAL A 341 20.73 1.46 -26.38
CA VAL A 341 21.92 0.70 -26.75
C VAL A 341 21.55 -0.63 -27.41
N ALA A 342 20.54 -1.34 -26.89
CA ALA A 342 20.06 -2.60 -27.49
C ALA A 342 19.45 -2.39 -28.88
N ILE A 343 18.63 -1.34 -29.07
CA ILE A 343 18.05 -0.99 -30.37
C ILE A 343 19.14 -0.58 -31.36
N CYS A 344 20.10 0.25 -30.95
CA CYS A 344 21.23 0.64 -31.80
C CYS A 344 22.07 -0.58 -32.22
N ALA A 345 22.36 -1.50 -31.30
CA ALA A 345 23.07 -2.73 -31.62
C ALA A 345 22.30 -3.58 -32.64
N ALA A 346 20.97 -3.72 -32.47
CA ALA A 346 20.13 -4.46 -33.43
C ALA A 346 20.15 -3.83 -34.83
N ILE A 347 20.06 -2.50 -34.93
CA ILE A 347 20.12 -1.77 -36.20
C ILE A 347 21.48 -1.96 -36.89
N VAL A 348 22.58 -1.82 -36.16
CA VAL A 348 23.93 -2.04 -36.70
C VAL A 348 24.07 -3.47 -37.24
N THR A 349 23.58 -4.46 -36.49
CA THR A 349 23.61 -5.86 -36.92
C THR A 349 22.82 -6.08 -38.21
N LEU A 350 21.63 -5.48 -38.32
CA LEU A 350 20.79 -5.55 -39.52
C LEU A 350 21.49 -4.94 -40.75
N VAL A 351 22.12 -3.78 -40.59
CA VAL A 351 22.86 -3.10 -41.68
C VAL A 351 24.02 -3.95 -42.18
N VAL A 352 24.76 -4.60 -41.27
CA VAL A 352 25.85 -5.51 -41.64
C VAL A 352 25.33 -6.70 -42.43
N VAL A 353 24.22 -7.32 -42.02
CA VAL A 353 23.61 -8.44 -42.74
C VAL A 353 23.19 -8.02 -44.16
N ILE A 354 22.54 -6.87 -44.30
CA ILE A 354 22.12 -6.33 -45.62
C ILE A 354 23.35 -6.09 -46.51
N ALA A 355 24.43 -5.52 -45.96
CA ALA A 355 25.66 -5.29 -46.70
C ALA A 355 26.30 -6.59 -47.19
N VAL A 356 26.35 -7.63 -46.34
CA VAL A 356 26.88 -8.94 -46.71
C VAL A 356 26.04 -9.57 -47.82
N VAL A 357 24.70 -9.54 -47.71
CA VAL A 357 23.79 -10.06 -48.74
C VAL A 357 24.00 -9.32 -50.06
N ALA A 358 24.12 -8.00 -50.03
CA ALA A 358 24.37 -7.19 -51.23
C ALA A 358 25.70 -7.56 -51.90
N VAL A 359 26.77 -7.76 -51.12
CA VAL A 359 28.08 -8.22 -51.64
C VAL A 359 27.97 -9.60 -52.27
N VAL A 360 27.27 -10.55 -51.63
CA VAL A 360 27.05 -11.89 -52.17
C VAL A 360 26.30 -11.83 -53.50
N LEU A 361 25.21 -11.05 -53.57
CA LEU A 361 24.45 -10.85 -54.80
C LEU A 361 25.29 -10.21 -55.92
N LEU A 362 26.15 -9.25 -55.59
CA LEU A 362 27.08 -8.65 -56.55
C LEU A 362 28.09 -9.67 -57.08
N VAL A 363 28.67 -10.51 -56.21
CA VAL A 363 29.60 -11.58 -56.62
C VAL A 363 28.89 -12.60 -57.52
N LEU A 364 27.68 -13.01 -57.17
CA LEU A 364 26.88 -13.92 -57.99
C LEU A 364 26.55 -13.30 -59.35
N SER A 365 26.15 -12.03 -59.40
CA SER A 365 25.84 -11.34 -60.66
C SER A 365 27.07 -11.25 -61.59
N ARG A 366 28.27 -11.03 -61.03
CA ARG A 366 29.52 -11.05 -61.80
C ARG A 366 29.84 -12.44 -62.34
N ARG A 367 29.58 -13.50 -61.57
CA ARG A 367 29.75 -14.88 -62.07
C ARG A 367 28.77 -15.22 -63.18
N VAL A 368 27.51 -14.79 -63.09
CA VAL A 368 26.49 -15.04 -64.12
C VAL A 368 26.89 -14.39 -65.45
N LYS A 369 27.48 -13.19 -65.45
CA LYS A 369 27.97 -12.53 -66.67
C LYS A 369 29.09 -13.29 -67.40
N ASN A 370 29.79 -14.20 -66.73
CA ASN A 370 30.83 -15.03 -67.35
C ASN A 370 30.29 -16.33 -67.98
N TYR A 371 29.01 -16.65 -67.79
CA TYR A 371 28.35 -17.64 -68.64
C TYR A 371 27.98 -16.95 -69.95
N ARG A 372 28.99 -16.78 -70.84
CA ARG A 372 28.70 -16.65 -72.27
C ARG A 372 27.93 -17.91 -72.64
N VAL A 373 26.67 -17.74 -73.03
CA VAL A 373 25.88 -18.76 -73.70
C VAL A 373 26.74 -19.26 -74.86
N ALA A 374 27.35 -20.44 -74.70
CA ALA A 374 27.98 -21.11 -75.81
C ALA A 374 26.87 -21.34 -76.84
N ASP A 375 27.11 -20.98 -78.10
CA ASP A 375 26.18 -21.15 -79.23
C ASP A 375 25.53 -22.55 -79.19
N HIS A 376 24.38 -22.65 -78.54
CA HIS A 376 23.56 -23.84 -78.57
C HIS A 376 22.71 -23.70 -79.82
N ARG A 377 23.18 -24.28 -80.93
CA ARG A 377 22.31 -24.61 -82.05
C ARG A 377 21.21 -25.52 -81.51
N MET A 378 20.01 -24.97 -81.34
CA MET A 378 18.84 -25.77 -81.01
C MET A 378 18.37 -26.47 -82.27
N ILE A 379 18.58 -27.79 -82.34
CA ILE A 379 18.01 -28.65 -83.37
C ILE A 379 16.61 -29.02 -82.89
N TYR A 380 15.59 -28.57 -83.61
CA TYR A 380 14.21 -28.98 -83.32
C TYR A 380 13.89 -30.20 -84.16
N LYS A 381 13.66 -31.32 -83.48
CA LYS A 381 13.09 -32.53 -84.08
C LYS A 381 11.59 -32.33 -84.21
N LYS A 382 11.11 -32.11 -85.43
CA LYS A 382 9.67 -32.08 -85.70
C LYS A 382 9.24 -33.48 -86.10
N VAL A 383 8.48 -34.09 -85.22
CA VAL A 383 7.87 -35.39 -85.46
C VAL A 383 6.52 -35.17 -86.12
N GLY A 384 6.40 -35.57 -87.38
CA GLY A 384 5.13 -35.57 -88.13
C GLY A 384 4.67 -37.00 -88.36
N PHE A 385 3.37 -37.19 -88.54
CA PHE A 385 2.83 -38.47 -88.99
C PHE A 385 2.38 -38.30 -90.43
N ASP A 386 2.75 -39.26 -91.30
CA ASP A 386 2.25 -39.28 -92.67
C ASP A 386 0.76 -39.69 -92.71
N GLU A 387 0.14 -39.60 -93.89
CA GLU A 387 -1.29 -39.93 -94.06
C GLU A 387 -1.63 -41.40 -93.77
N THR A 388 -0.62 -42.27 -93.62
CA THR A 388 -0.80 -43.66 -93.19
C THR A 388 -0.65 -43.85 -91.69
N GLY A 389 -0.38 -42.78 -90.94
CA GLY A 389 -0.19 -42.79 -89.49
C GLY A 389 1.19 -43.29 -89.07
N LYS A 390 2.16 -43.37 -89.97
CA LYS A 390 3.54 -43.70 -89.60
C LYS A 390 4.32 -42.43 -89.27
N GLU A 391 5.09 -42.52 -88.20
CA GLU A 391 5.90 -41.43 -87.68
C GLU A 391 7.09 -41.19 -88.61
N VAL A 392 7.22 -39.96 -89.11
CA VAL A 392 8.32 -39.51 -89.97
C VAL A 392 9.00 -38.34 -89.26
N GLU A 393 10.25 -38.57 -88.84
CA GLU A 393 11.10 -37.55 -88.25
C GLU A 393 11.73 -36.67 -89.35
N SER A 394 11.63 -35.35 -89.20
CA SER A 394 12.38 -34.41 -90.02
C SER A 394 13.10 -33.40 -89.13
N ASP A 395 14.42 -33.32 -89.30
CA ASP A 395 15.27 -32.40 -88.55
C ASP A 395 15.28 -31.04 -89.25
N PHE A 396 14.84 -29.99 -88.55
CA PHE A 396 14.99 -28.61 -89.01
C PHE A 396 16.06 -27.92 -88.15
N VAL A 397 17.12 -27.46 -88.82
CA VAL A 397 18.15 -26.64 -88.21
C VAL A 397 17.82 -25.18 -88.51
N LEU A 398 17.29 -24.47 -87.51
CA LEU A 398 17.24 -23.00 -87.56
C LEU A 398 18.57 -22.46 -87.05
N GLN A 399 19.32 -21.80 -87.93
CA GLN A 399 20.34 -20.84 -87.51
C GLN A 399 19.63 -19.50 -87.27
N LEU A 400 19.71 -19.00 -86.04
CA LEU A 400 19.26 -17.66 -85.66
C LEU A 400 20.27 -16.60 -86.11
#